data_AF-A0A1M5VIJ9-F1
#
_entry.id   AF-A0A1M5VIJ9-F1
#
_cell.length_a   1.000
_cell.length_b   1.000
_cell.length_c   1.000
_cell.angle_alpha   90.00
_cell.angle_beta   90.00
_cell.angle_gamma   90.00
#
_symmetry.space_group_name_H-M   'P 1'
#
loop_
_entity.id
_entity.type
_entity.pdbx_description
1 polymer ?
#
loop_
_entity_poly.entity_id
_entity_poly.type
_entity_poly.pdbx_seq_one_letter_code
_entity_poly.pdbx_strand_id
1 'polypeptide(L)' 'MPWKQYKDSPFRLPTRQEVLIIGASVAVCLLVIAYFALTS' A
#
# COMPACT_ATOMS: atom_id res chain seq x y z
N MET A 1 -15.18 29.86 3.92
CA MET A 1 -15.39 29.34 2.54
C MET A 1 -15.54 27.83 2.61
N PRO A 2 -16.70 27.26 2.22
CA PRO A 2 -17.01 25.82 2.33
C PRO A 2 -16.09 24.93 1.47
N TRP A 3 -15.42 25.51 0.49
CA TRP A 3 -14.42 24.87 -0.39
C TRP A 3 -13.18 24.33 0.35
N LYS A 4 -12.86 24.81 1.55
CA LYS A 4 -11.74 24.28 2.35
C LYS A 4 -12.09 22.95 3.03
N GLN A 5 -13.35 22.74 3.43
CA GLN A 5 -13.80 21.51 4.10
C GLN A 5 -13.80 20.28 3.19
N TYR A 6 -13.96 20.46 1.88
CA TYR A 6 -13.95 19.34 0.92
C TYR A 6 -12.54 18.72 0.73
N LYS A 7 -11.48 19.44 1.12
CA LYS A 7 -10.10 18.92 1.12
C LYS A 7 -9.78 18.04 2.33
N ASP A 8 -10.57 18.14 3.39
CA ASP A 8 -10.50 17.29 4.59
C ASP A 8 -11.41 16.06 4.48
N SER A 9 -11.62 15.57 3.25
CA SER A 9 -12.20 14.25 3.03
C SER A 9 -11.37 13.20 3.79
N PRO A 10 -11.98 12.36 4.64
CA PRO A 10 -11.27 11.26 5.32
C PRO A 10 -10.77 10.21 4.33
N PHE A 11 -11.29 10.21 3.10
CA PHE A 11 -10.79 9.40 1.99
C PHE A 11 -9.73 10.20 1.21
N ARG A 12 -8.47 9.92 1.51
CA ARG A 12 -7.34 10.31 0.67
C ARG A 12 -7.01 9.14 -0.25
N LEU A 13 -7.01 9.38 -1.56
CA LEU A 13 -6.49 8.40 -2.50
C LEU A 13 -5.01 8.17 -2.18
N PRO A 14 -4.55 6.92 -2.13
CA PRO A 14 -3.15 6.63 -1.82
C PRO A 14 -2.27 7.29 -2.87
N THR A 15 -1.23 7.96 -2.40
CA THR A 15 -0.21 8.56 -3.26
C THR A 15 0.53 7.47 -4.03
N ARG A 16 1.12 7.82 -5.17
CA ARG A 16 1.93 6.88 -5.96
C ARG A 16 3.04 6.23 -5.12
N GLN A 17 3.60 6.96 -4.16
CA GLN A 17 4.61 6.46 -3.24
C GLN A 17 4.05 5.39 -2.29
N GLU A 18 2.88 5.65 -1.68
CA GLU A 18 2.22 4.66 -0.82
C GLU A 18 1.85 3.39 -1.58
N VAL A 19 1.37 3.51 -2.82
CA VAL A 19 1.07 2.35 -3.68
C VAL A 19 2.34 1.54 -3.97
N LEU A 20 3.46 2.20 -4.26
CA LEU A 20 4.75 1.53 -4.48
C LEU A 20 5.25 0.81 -3.22
N ILE A 21 5.10 1.43 -2.05
CA ILE A 21 5.49 0.83 -0.76
C ILE A 21 4.64 -0.41 -0.48
N ILE A 22 3.32 -0.31 -0.66
CA ILE A 22 2.40 -1.44 -0.47
C ILE A 22 2.76 -2.57 -1.43
N GLY A 23 2.97 -2.26 -2.72
CA GLY A 23 3.35 -3.25 -3.73
C GLY A 23 4.67 -3.96 -3.41
N ALA A 24 5.70 -3.20 -3.02
CA ALA A 24 6.99 -3.76 -2.62
C ALA A 24 6.87 -4.66 -1.38
N SER A 25 6.10 -4.22 -0.38
CA SER A 25 5.86 -4.98 0.85
C SER A 25 5.17 -6.32 0.56
N VAL A 26 4.14 -6.31 -0.28
CA VAL A 26 3.43 -7.53 -0.69
C VAL A 26 4.35 -8.48 -1.46
N ALA A 27 5.17 -7.97 -2.38
CA ALA A 27 6.11 -8.78 -3.15
C ALA A 27 7.12 -9.50 -2.25
N VAL A 28 7.71 -8.80 -1.26
CA VAL A 28 8.65 -9.42 -0.31
C VAL A 28 7.98 -10.51 0.52
N CYS A 29 6.77 -10.27 1.04
CA CYS A 29 6.02 -11.28 1.77
C CYS A 29 5.78 -12.54 0.93
N LEU A 30 5.38 -12.40 -0.33
CA LEU A 30 5.17 -13.53 -1.23
C LEU A 30 6.46 -14.32 -1.47
N LEU A 31 7.60 -13.64 -1.65
CA LEU A 31 8.89 -14.30 -1.82
C LEU A 31 9.29 -15.12 -0.57
N VAL A 32 9.08 -14.57 0.62
CA VAL A 32 9.39 -15.27 1.88
C VAL A 32 8.51 -16.51 2.03
N ILE A 33 7.20 -16.38 1.79
CA ILE A 33 6.27 -17.51 1.86
C ILE A 33 6.65 -18.59 0.85
N ALA A 34 6.93 -18.20 -0.40
CA ALA A 34 7.34 -19.13 -1.44
C ALA A 34 8.65 -19.85 -1.09
N TYR A 35 9.62 -19.14 -0.52
CA TYR A 35 10.88 -19.74 -0.07
C TYR A 35 10.66 -20.83 0.99
N PHE A 36 9.84 -20.54 2.01
CA PHE A 36 9.51 -21.53 3.05
C PHE A 36 8.69 -22.70 2.51
N ALA A 37 7.71 -22.43 1.64
CA ALA A 37 6.86 -23.46 1.05
C ALA A 37 7.62 -24.39 0.08
N LEU A 38 8.66 -23.89 -0.59
CA LEU A 38 9.50 -24.70 -1.48
C LEU A 38 10.66 -25.41 -0.75
N THR A 39 11.03 -24.92 0.43
CA THR A 39 12.08 -25.51 1.27
C THR A 39 11.54 -26.65 2.16
N SER A 40 10.24 -26.66 2.49
CA SER A 40 9.59 -27.76 3.21
C SER A 40 9.34 -28.97 2.31
#